data_AF-T1FFS8-F1
#
_entry.id   AF-T1FFS8-F1
#
_cell.length_a   1.000
_cell.length_b   1.000
_cell.length_c   1.000
_cell.angle_alpha   90.00
_cell.angle_beta   90.00
_cell.angle_gamma   90.00
#
_symmetry.space_group_name_H-M   'P 1'
#
loop_
_entity.id
_entity.type
_entity.pdbx_description
1 polymer ?
#
loop_
_entity_poly.entity_id
_entity_poly.type
_entity_poly.pdbx_seq_one_letter_code
_entity_poly.pdbx_strand_id
1 'polypeptide(L)'
;MSEKCLKLSHTELLSFLPQINSFPISRACRKTLFRFRIWKPSSPRLAMFKTLESLKRNNVSKRQAMLKCGILNVRSAVSKAPLLNEVIQANNLDVFIIMETWVPSDAPNPIKYGLAPEDVCLYSNRSKHQLLIGLINAIRICRRFERQSKRFCSKIIKTGYKKAKEIAKTLIMQSKIDSIKEELHSKSNPLDYWRSLLSRPPQHYSDDECTILVNSFANHFISKINNIHQSIKDSIETDNITPFKHRPQSTNIFDAFPAVSVSEVLKLISSLANKTSPLEFCLLFFSKNFLHSLLQ
;
A
#
# COMPACT_ATOMS: atom_id res chain seq x y z
N MET A 1 -36.84 -49.73 7.72
CA MET A 1 -35.42 -49.32 7.76
C MET A 1 -35.39 -47.80 7.73
N SER A 2 -35.03 -47.16 8.84
CA SER A 2 -35.03 -45.69 8.98
C SER A 2 -33.61 -45.21 9.16
N GLU A 3 -33.11 -44.36 8.25
CA GLU A 3 -31.81 -43.71 8.38
C GLU A 3 -31.90 -42.55 9.37
N LYS A 4 -31.21 -42.69 10.51
CA LYS A 4 -30.96 -41.59 11.45
C LYS A 4 -29.70 -40.85 11.02
N CYS A 5 -29.86 -39.61 10.57
CA CYS A 5 -28.77 -38.64 10.44
C CYS A 5 -28.29 -38.18 11.83
N LEU A 6 -27.06 -38.53 12.20
CA LEU A 6 -26.35 -37.90 13.31
C LEU A 6 -25.77 -36.55 12.86
N LYS A 7 -26.25 -35.45 13.43
CA LYS A 7 -25.59 -34.14 13.36
C LYS A 7 -24.56 -34.06 14.49
N LEU A 8 -23.28 -34.11 14.14
CA LEU A 8 -22.19 -33.78 15.05
C LEU A 8 -22.02 -32.26 15.13
N SER A 9 -21.78 -31.75 16.34
CA SER A 9 -21.53 -30.34 16.61
C SER A 9 -20.10 -29.94 16.21
N HIS A 10 -19.87 -28.66 15.89
CA HIS A 10 -18.55 -28.14 15.50
C HIS A 10 -17.47 -28.38 16.59
N THR A 11 -17.90 -28.48 17.84
CA THR A 11 -17.08 -28.80 19.02
C THR A 11 -16.56 -30.24 19.04
N GLU A 12 -17.30 -31.22 18.49
CA GLU A 12 -16.88 -32.63 18.45
C GLU A 12 -15.91 -32.92 17.30
N LEU A 13 -15.88 -32.07 16.26
CA LEU A 13 -14.86 -32.15 15.19
C LEU A 13 -13.47 -31.69 15.66
N LEU A 14 -13.38 -30.89 16.72
CA LEU A 14 -12.12 -30.39 17.24
C LEU A 14 -11.43 -31.36 18.23
N SER A 15 -12.16 -32.33 18.78
CA SER A 15 -11.60 -33.36 19.66
C SER A 15 -10.92 -34.52 18.92
N PHE A 16 -11.04 -34.59 17.59
CA PHE A 16 -10.42 -35.63 16.75
C PHE A 16 -9.13 -35.19 16.03
N LEU A 17 -8.68 -33.95 16.22
CA LEU A 17 -7.37 -33.55 15.72
C LEU A 17 -6.29 -34.00 16.71
N PRO A 18 -5.42 -34.96 16.36
CA PRO A 18 -4.29 -35.32 17.21
C PRO A 18 -3.42 -34.07 17.39
N GLN A 19 -2.90 -33.86 18.60
CA GLN A 19 -1.98 -32.77 18.90
C GLN A 19 -0.83 -32.78 17.88
N ILE A 20 -0.87 -31.88 16.89
CA ILE A 20 0.09 -31.78 15.76
C ILE A 20 1.52 -31.46 16.24
N ASN A 21 1.73 -31.23 17.53
CA ASN A 21 3.01 -30.86 18.11
C ASN A 21 4.01 -32.02 18.28
N SER A 22 3.64 -33.28 18.01
CA SER A 22 4.54 -34.43 18.25
C SER A 22 5.10 -35.13 17.00
N PHE A 23 4.67 -34.78 15.78
CA PHE A 23 5.23 -35.38 14.57
C PHE A 23 6.24 -34.45 13.88
N PRO A 24 7.45 -34.93 13.55
CA PRO A 24 8.45 -34.11 12.87
C PRO A 24 7.99 -33.80 11.44
N ILE A 25 7.44 -32.61 11.23
CA ILE A 25 7.08 -32.12 9.90
C ILE A 25 8.37 -31.99 9.09
N SER A 26 8.41 -32.67 7.93
CA SER A 26 9.56 -32.65 7.04
C SER A 26 9.92 -31.21 6.64
N ARG A 27 11.21 -30.94 6.42
CA ARG A 27 11.71 -29.60 6.05
C ARG A 27 11.06 -29.08 4.76
N ALA A 28 10.74 -29.98 3.83
CA ALA A 28 10.05 -29.64 2.59
C ALA A 28 8.63 -29.13 2.86
N CYS A 29 7.86 -29.83 3.72
CA CYS A 29 6.52 -29.42 4.11
C CYS A 29 6.52 -28.07 4.85
N ARG A 30 7.48 -27.85 5.76
CA ARG A 30 7.68 -26.55 6.45
C ARG A 30 7.97 -25.40 5.49
N LYS A 31 8.82 -25.60 4.48
CA LYS A 31 9.08 -24.59 3.44
C LYS A 31 7.83 -24.26 2.63
N THR A 32 7.04 -25.26 2.28
CA THR A 32 5.78 -25.08 1.55
C THR A 32 4.77 -24.29 2.38
N LEU A 33 4.55 -24.68 3.65
CA LEU A 33 3.64 -23.98 4.56
C LEU A 33 4.10 -22.54 4.86
N PHE A 34 5.41 -22.29 4.98
CA PHE A 34 5.97 -20.95 5.13
C PHE A 34 5.80 -20.10 3.87
N ARG A 35 5.99 -20.69 2.68
CA ARG A 35 5.80 -20.02 1.39
C ARG A 35 4.34 -19.59 1.18
N PHE A 36 3.39 -20.35 1.73
CA PHE A 36 1.97 -20.00 1.74
C PHE A 36 1.53 -19.19 2.97
N ARG A 37 2.46 -18.81 3.87
CA ARG A 37 2.20 -18.06 5.12
C ARG A 37 1.19 -18.71 6.07
N ILE A 38 1.00 -20.02 5.98
CA ILE A 38 0.08 -20.81 6.82
C ILE A 38 0.73 -21.15 8.17
N TRP A 39 2.06 -21.29 8.18
CA TRP A 39 2.81 -21.64 9.38
C TRP A 39 3.76 -20.52 9.78
N LYS A 40 3.64 -20.05 11.02
CA LYS A 40 4.61 -19.14 11.67
C LYS A 40 5.26 -19.90 12.82
N PRO A 41 6.59 -20.02 12.89
CA PRO A 41 7.23 -20.55 14.08
C PRO A 41 6.91 -19.63 15.25
N SER A 42 6.42 -20.20 16.34
CA SER A 42 6.26 -19.53 17.63
C SER A 42 7.63 -19.02 18.08
N SER A 43 7.91 -17.74 17.88
CA SER A 43 9.09 -17.10 18.45
C SER A 43 8.82 -16.77 19.93
N PRO A 44 9.85 -16.72 20.78
CA PRO A 44 9.71 -16.37 22.21
C PRO A 44 9.28 -14.91 22.46
N ARG A 45 8.88 -14.16 21.43
CA ARG A 45 8.50 -12.74 21.49
C ARG A 45 7.24 -12.44 22.32
N LEU A 46 6.47 -13.45 22.73
CA LEU A 46 5.27 -13.26 23.57
C LEU A 46 5.57 -12.85 25.02
N ALA A 47 6.80 -13.00 25.51
CA ALA A 47 7.19 -12.52 26.84
C ALA A 47 7.39 -10.99 26.90
N MET A 48 7.81 -10.38 25.79
CA MET A 48 8.17 -8.94 25.75
C MET A 48 6.94 -8.02 25.69
N PHE A 49 5.81 -8.51 25.17
CA PHE A 49 4.57 -7.73 25.09
C PHE A 49 3.89 -7.54 26.46
N LYS A 50 4.09 -8.45 27.42
CA LYS A 50 3.53 -8.31 28.78
C LYS A 50 4.22 -7.20 29.59
N THR A 51 5.47 -6.88 29.30
CA THR A 51 6.22 -5.84 30.02
C THR A 51 5.91 -4.42 29.51
N LEU A 52 5.40 -4.28 28.28
CA LEU A 52 5.01 -2.99 27.71
C LEU A 52 3.59 -2.55 28.14
N GLU A 53 2.72 -3.49 28.55
CA GLU A 53 1.40 -3.17 29.10
C GLU A 53 1.44 -2.59 30.53
N SER A 54 2.53 -2.79 31.28
CA SER A 54 2.64 -2.29 32.66
C SER A 54 3.03 -0.81 32.75
N LEU A 55 3.46 -0.17 31.67
CA LEU A 55 3.71 1.28 31.58
C LEU A 55 2.43 2.05 31.18
N LYS A 56 1.31 1.73 31.82
CA LYS A 56 0.04 2.46 31.68
C LYS A 56 0.19 3.86 32.29
N ARG A 57 0.34 4.81 31.37
CA ARG A 57 0.34 6.26 31.55
C ARG A 57 -0.88 6.73 32.34
N ASN A 58 -0.61 7.72 33.19
CA ASN A 58 -1.59 8.51 33.94
C ASN A 58 -2.71 9.05 33.04
N ASN A 59 -3.92 9.05 33.60
CA ASN A 59 -5.19 9.46 33.00
C ASN A 59 -5.20 10.94 32.58
N VAL A 60 -4.62 11.25 31.42
CA VAL A 60 -5.05 12.43 30.65
C VAL A 60 -6.24 11.98 29.84
N SER A 61 -7.38 12.69 29.93
CA SER A 61 -8.57 12.38 29.13
C SER A 61 -8.21 12.45 27.66
N LYS A 62 -7.87 11.30 27.06
CA LYS A 62 -7.60 11.19 25.64
C LYS A 62 -8.91 11.43 24.93
N ARG A 63 -9.16 12.67 24.50
CA ARG A 63 -10.03 12.89 23.35
C ARG A 63 -9.40 12.07 22.23
N GLN A 64 -10.03 10.95 21.88
CA GLN A 64 -9.62 10.13 20.76
C GLN A 64 -9.82 10.99 19.52
N ALA A 65 -8.74 11.61 19.02
CA ALA A 65 -8.77 12.28 17.74
C ALA A 65 -9.04 11.20 16.68
N MET A 66 -10.20 11.27 16.05
CA MET A 66 -10.62 10.29 15.05
C MET A 66 -10.03 10.70 13.70
N LEU A 67 -9.06 9.92 13.20
CA LEU A 67 -8.42 10.16 11.91
C LEU A 67 -9.30 9.65 10.76
N LYS A 68 -9.69 10.54 9.84
CA LYS A 68 -10.48 10.23 8.65
C LYS A 68 -9.57 9.96 7.45
N CYS A 69 -9.52 8.71 7.02
CA CYS A 69 -8.71 8.30 5.88
C CYS A 69 -9.59 7.85 4.71
N GLY A 70 -9.19 8.20 3.48
CA GLY A 70 -9.79 7.66 2.25
C GLY A 70 -8.72 7.12 1.29
N ILE A 71 -9.11 6.14 0.47
CA ILE A 71 -8.26 5.61 -0.60
C ILE A 71 -9.10 5.48 -1.87
N LEU A 72 -8.60 6.03 -2.98
CA LEU A 72 -9.33 6.03 -4.24
C LEU A 72 -8.39 5.73 -5.41
N ASN A 73 -8.73 4.72 -6.21
CA ASN A 73 -8.10 4.49 -7.50
C ASN A 73 -8.83 5.31 -8.57
N VAL A 74 -8.24 6.44 -8.97
CA VAL A 74 -8.92 7.42 -9.81
C VAL A 74 -8.77 7.10 -11.30
N ARG A 75 -7.75 6.35 -11.69
CA ARG A 75 -7.40 5.97 -13.08
C ARG A 75 -7.14 7.13 -14.05
N SER A 76 -7.27 8.38 -13.60
CA SER A 76 -6.84 9.61 -14.26
C SER A 76 -7.26 10.77 -13.35
N ALA A 77 -6.32 11.29 -12.56
CA ALA A 77 -6.60 12.40 -11.65
C ALA A 77 -6.88 13.69 -12.41
N VAL A 78 -6.21 13.91 -13.54
CA VAL A 78 -6.39 15.11 -14.39
C VAL A 78 -7.84 15.26 -14.83
N SER A 79 -8.46 14.19 -15.33
CA SER A 79 -9.85 14.23 -15.81
C SER A 79 -10.90 14.29 -14.69
N LYS A 80 -10.49 14.12 -13.44
CA LYS A 80 -11.37 14.01 -12.27
C LYS A 80 -11.00 14.98 -11.16
N ALA A 81 -10.14 15.95 -11.44
CA ALA A 81 -9.63 16.89 -10.45
C ALA A 81 -10.76 17.66 -9.74
N PRO A 82 -11.79 18.19 -10.43
CA PRO A 82 -12.89 18.88 -9.76
C PRO A 82 -13.63 17.97 -8.77
N LEU A 83 -13.94 16.75 -9.20
CA LEU A 83 -14.63 15.75 -8.37
C LEU A 83 -13.77 15.32 -7.16
N LEU A 84 -12.46 15.21 -7.33
CA LEU A 84 -11.56 14.88 -6.23
C LEU A 84 -11.55 15.99 -5.17
N ASN A 85 -11.50 17.26 -5.60
CA ASN A 85 -11.55 18.39 -4.67
C ASN A 85 -12.88 18.40 -3.91
N GLU A 86 -14.00 18.18 -4.58
CA GLU A 86 -15.31 18.06 -3.94
C GLU A 86 -15.35 16.92 -2.92
N VAL A 87 -14.81 15.74 -3.25
CA VAL A 87 -14.78 14.60 -2.33
C VAL A 87 -13.91 14.88 -1.09
N ILE A 88 -12.74 15.49 -1.29
CA ILE A 88 -11.82 15.83 -0.19
C ILE A 88 -12.47 16.83 0.75
N GLN A 89 -13.04 17.92 0.20
CA GLN A 89 -13.69 18.98 0.98
C GLN A 89 -14.98 18.49 1.66
N ALA A 90 -15.84 17.75 0.95
CA ALA A 90 -17.11 17.31 1.51
C ALA A 90 -16.95 16.32 2.68
N ASN A 91 -15.88 15.53 2.69
CA ASN A 91 -15.69 14.48 3.70
C ASN A 91 -14.74 14.89 4.84
N ASN A 92 -14.08 16.05 4.75
CA ASN A 92 -13.05 16.50 5.68
C ASN A 92 -12.04 15.38 5.98
N LEU A 93 -11.46 14.78 4.94
CA LEU A 93 -10.49 13.69 5.08
C LEU A 93 -9.14 14.23 5.55
N ASP A 94 -8.59 13.67 6.62
CA ASP A 94 -7.24 13.99 7.11
C ASP A 94 -6.16 13.40 6.21
N VAL A 95 -6.41 12.21 5.63
CA VAL A 95 -5.47 11.52 4.73
C VAL A 95 -6.24 10.95 3.54
N PHE A 96 -5.87 11.37 2.33
CA PHE A 96 -6.47 10.82 1.10
C PHE A 96 -5.42 10.25 0.15
N ILE A 97 -5.46 8.94 -0.06
CA ILE A 97 -4.50 8.23 -0.90
C ILE A 97 -5.12 8.03 -2.29
N ILE A 98 -4.58 8.76 -3.27
CA ILE A 98 -4.99 8.64 -4.66
C ILE A 98 -4.03 7.72 -5.42
N MET A 99 -4.58 6.65 -5.99
CA MET A 99 -3.83 5.69 -6.80
C MET A 99 -4.12 5.87 -8.28
N GLU A 100 -3.15 5.49 -9.11
CA GLU A 100 -3.25 5.60 -10.57
C GLU A 100 -3.68 7.01 -11.01
N THR A 101 -2.94 8.05 -10.58
CA THR A 101 -3.23 9.43 -10.95
C THR A 101 -3.00 9.71 -12.43
N TRP A 102 -2.09 8.98 -13.07
CA TRP A 102 -1.67 9.15 -14.48
C TRP A 102 -1.31 10.58 -14.90
N VAL A 103 -0.96 11.44 -13.94
CA VAL A 103 -0.56 12.82 -14.23
C VAL A 103 0.79 12.78 -14.97
N PRO A 104 0.95 13.38 -16.14
CA PRO A 104 2.25 13.42 -16.82
C PRO A 104 3.32 14.14 -15.97
N SER A 105 4.61 13.79 -16.12
CA SER A 105 5.69 14.50 -15.42
C SER A 105 5.90 15.92 -15.95
N ASP A 106 5.61 16.10 -17.22
CA ASP A 106 5.59 17.34 -18.00
C ASP A 106 4.25 18.10 -17.89
N ALA A 107 3.29 17.60 -17.10
CA ALA A 107 2.03 18.31 -16.91
C ALA A 107 2.27 19.72 -16.34
N PRO A 108 1.56 20.74 -16.83
CA PRO A 108 1.70 22.10 -16.34
C PRO A 108 1.31 22.17 -14.84
N ASN A 109 1.93 23.09 -14.12
CA ASN A 109 1.75 23.27 -12.67
C ASN A 109 0.28 23.32 -12.23
N PRO A 110 -0.65 24.02 -12.94
CA PRO A 110 -2.07 24.00 -12.59
C PRO A 110 -2.70 22.60 -12.55
N ILE A 111 -2.24 21.67 -13.40
CA ILE A 111 -2.75 20.29 -13.43
C ILE A 111 -2.15 19.45 -12.29
N LYS A 112 -0.91 19.73 -11.90
CA LYS A 112 -0.23 19.02 -10.80
C LYS A 112 -0.80 19.44 -9.45
N TYR A 113 -0.97 20.75 -9.27
CA TYR A 113 -1.40 21.34 -8.00
C TYR A 113 -2.92 21.44 -7.88
N GLY A 114 -3.67 21.48 -8.98
CA GLY A 114 -5.14 21.53 -8.96
C GLY A 114 -5.85 20.21 -8.60
N LEU A 115 -5.11 19.16 -8.22
CA LEU A 115 -5.68 17.86 -7.82
C LEU A 115 -6.15 17.81 -6.37
N ALA A 116 -5.73 18.79 -5.57
CA ALA A 116 -6.14 18.93 -4.20
C ALA A 116 -6.49 20.39 -3.91
N PRO A 117 -7.33 20.65 -2.91
CA PRO A 117 -7.51 21.98 -2.34
C PRO A 117 -6.18 22.61 -1.88
N GLU A 118 -6.12 23.93 -1.81
CA GLU A 118 -4.90 24.69 -1.45
C GLU A 118 -4.36 24.34 -0.05
N ASP A 119 -5.23 23.89 0.85
CA ASP A 119 -4.91 23.46 2.22
C ASP A 119 -4.44 22.00 2.32
N VAL A 120 -4.36 21.26 1.20
CA VAL A 120 -4.02 19.83 1.19
C VAL A 120 -2.68 19.56 0.51
N CYS A 121 -1.76 18.97 1.27
CA CYS A 121 -0.44 18.60 0.76
C CYS A 121 -0.48 17.37 -0.16
N LEU A 122 -0.11 17.56 -1.43
CA LEU A 122 0.05 16.48 -2.40
C LEU A 122 1.42 15.82 -2.30
N TYR A 123 1.49 14.64 -1.67
CA TYR A 123 2.70 13.82 -1.71
C TYR A 123 2.68 12.85 -2.90
N SER A 124 3.46 13.14 -3.94
CA SER A 124 3.64 12.20 -5.05
C SER A 124 4.87 11.31 -4.82
N ASN A 125 4.65 10.04 -4.47
CA ASN A 125 5.72 9.05 -4.51
C ASN A 125 5.89 8.52 -5.93
N ARG A 126 6.57 9.27 -6.79
CA ARG A 126 7.12 8.72 -8.02
C ARG A 126 8.56 8.33 -7.73
N SER A 127 8.82 7.03 -7.68
CA SER A 127 10.20 6.54 -7.83
C SER A 127 10.78 7.21 -9.08
N LYS A 128 11.91 7.92 -8.93
CA LYS A 128 12.59 8.75 -9.94
C LYS A 128 13.00 8.02 -11.24
N HIS A 129 12.54 6.79 -11.46
CA HIS A 129 12.67 6.17 -12.76
C HIS A 129 11.82 6.98 -13.74
N GLN A 130 12.49 7.84 -14.51
CA GLN A 130 12.04 8.25 -15.84
C GLN A 130 11.89 6.98 -16.66
N LEU A 131 10.77 6.26 -16.46
CA LEU A 131 10.43 5.17 -17.32
C LEU A 131 10.26 5.80 -18.70
N LEU A 132 11.13 5.40 -19.63
CA LEU A 132 11.05 5.78 -21.04
C LEU A 132 9.59 5.76 -21.48
N ILE A 133 9.11 6.83 -22.12
CA ILE A 133 7.71 6.99 -22.55
C ILE A 133 7.21 5.72 -23.28
N GLY A 134 8.09 5.08 -24.05
CA GLY A 134 7.84 3.80 -24.71
C GLY A 134 7.46 2.66 -23.75
N LEU A 135 8.13 2.53 -22.59
CA LEU A 135 7.82 1.52 -21.58
C LEU A 135 6.44 1.77 -20.95
N ILE A 136 6.11 3.02 -20.61
CA ILE A 136 4.78 3.38 -20.08
C ILE A 136 3.70 3.01 -21.09
N ASN A 137 3.91 3.36 -22.36
CA ASN A 137 2.96 3.04 -23.44
C ASN A 137 2.82 1.52 -23.64
N ALA A 138 3.91 0.75 -23.60
CA ALA A 138 3.85 -0.71 -23.71
C ALA A 138 3.07 -1.34 -22.55
N ILE A 139 3.26 -0.88 -21.31
CA ILE A 139 2.48 -1.34 -20.15
C ILE A 139 1.00 -1.00 -20.32
N ARG A 140 0.67 0.20 -20.81
CA ARG A 140 -0.72 0.63 -21.09
C ARG A 140 -1.37 -0.27 -22.14
N ILE A 141 -0.70 -0.52 -23.26
CA ILE A 141 -1.18 -1.39 -24.34
C ILE A 141 -1.40 -2.80 -23.80
N CYS A 142 -0.45 -3.34 -23.04
CA CYS A 142 -0.57 -4.65 -22.41
C CYS A 142 -1.81 -4.74 -21.51
N ARG A 143 -2.04 -3.76 -20.63
CA ARG A 143 -3.25 -3.68 -19.78
C ARG A 143 -4.54 -3.57 -20.59
N ARG A 144 -4.55 -2.85 -21.72
CA ARG A 144 -5.71 -2.75 -22.61
C ARG A 144 -6.06 -4.11 -23.22
N PHE A 145 -5.07 -4.81 -23.76
CA PHE A 145 -5.27 -6.16 -24.31
C PHE A 145 -5.65 -7.18 -23.24
N GLU A 146 -5.11 -7.06 -22.02
CA GLU A 146 -5.50 -7.91 -20.90
C GLU A 146 -7.01 -7.79 -20.60
N ARG A 147 -7.51 -6.55 -20.51
CA ARG A 147 -8.94 -6.28 -20.27
C ARG A 147 -9.81 -6.79 -21.41
N GLN A 148 -9.41 -6.58 -22.66
CA GLN A 148 -10.15 -7.08 -23.83
C GLN A 148 -10.16 -8.62 -23.87
N SER A 149 -9.02 -9.26 -23.56
CA SER A 149 -8.87 -10.71 -23.53
C SER A 149 -9.81 -11.35 -22.51
N LYS A 150 -9.94 -10.72 -21.32
CA LYS A 150 -10.88 -11.15 -20.27
C LYS A 150 -12.34 -10.97 -20.66
N ARG A 151 -12.67 -9.98 -21.50
CA ARG A 151 -14.06 -9.69 -21.92
C ARG A 151 -14.54 -10.57 -23.06
N PHE A 152 -13.73 -10.72 -24.11
CA PHE A 152 -14.19 -11.28 -25.38
C PHE A 152 -13.73 -12.73 -25.62
N CYS A 153 -12.80 -13.26 -24.81
CA CYS A 153 -12.24 -14.62 -24.92
C CYS A 153 -11.69 -15.04 -26.29
N SER A 154 -11.68 -14.16 -27.30
CA SER A 154 -11.24 -14.41 -28.67
C SER A 154 -9.76 -14.81 -28.73
N LYS A 155 -9.46 -15.81 -29.57
CA LYS A 155 -8.08 -16.26 -29.83
C LYS A 155 -7.20 -15.14 -30.35
N ILE A 156 -7.74 -14.26 -31.20
CA ILE A 156 -7.01 -13.12 -31.78
C ILE A 156 -6.55 -12.16 -30.66
N ILE A 157 -7.46 -11.81 -29.76
CA ILE A 157 -7.18 -10.90 -28.64
C ILE A 157 -6.20 -11.55 -27.64
N LYS A 158 -6.33 -12.85 -27.37
CA LYS A 158 -5.38 -13.61 -26.53
C LYS A 158 -3.98 -13.59 -27.11
N THR A 159 -3.83 -13.77 -28.43
CA THR A 159 -2.54 -13.67 -29.12
C THR A 159 -1.98 -12.25 -29.07
N GLY A 160 -2.82 -11.22 -29.29
CA GLY A 160 -2.43 -9.81 -29.14
C GLY A 160 -1.94 -9.48 -27.73
N TYR A 161 -2.63 -9.97 -26.70
CA TYR A 161 -2.19 -9.84 -25.31
C TYR A 161 -0.83 -10.48 -25.05
N LYS A 162 -0.61 -11.72 -25.53
CA LYS A 162 0.71 -12.39 -25.39
C LYS A 162 1.83 -11.56 -26.02
N LYS A 163 1.64 -11.04 -27.25
CA LYS A 163 2.62 -10.18 -27.92
C LYS A 163 2.89 -8.89 -27.13
N ALA A 164 1.84 -8.18 -26.72
CA ALA A 164 1.98 -6.95 -25.93
C ALA A 164 2.68 -7.20 -24.58
N LYS A 165 2.43 -8.35 -23.96
CA LYS A 165 3.09 -8.76 -22.71
C LYS A 165 4.59 -8.99 -22.90
N GLU A 166 5.00 -9.68 -23.96
CA GLU A 166 6.43 -9.88 -24.25
C GLU A 166 7.14 -8.55 -24.55
N ILE A 167 6.52 -7.67 -25.35
CA ILE A 167 7.07 -6.33 -25.61
C ILE A 167 7.28 -5.55 -24.31
N ALA A 168 6.26 -5.51 -23.43
CA ALA A 168 6.37 -4.83 -22.14
C ALA A 168 7.46 -5.46 -21.26
N LYS A 169 7.57 -6.78 -21.23
CA LYS A 169 8.61 -7.50 -20.47
C LYS A 169 10.02 -7.14 -20.96
N THR A 170 10.23 -7.15 -22.28
CA THR A 170 11.51 -6.75 -22.90
C THR A 170 11.87 -5.32 -22.54
N LEU A 171 10.94 -4.37 -22.65
CA LEU A 171 11.20 -2.97 -22.31
C LEU A 171 11.46 -2.76 -20.80
N ILE A 172 10.79 -3.51 -19.93
CA ILE A 172 11.09 -3.48 -18.48
C ILE A 172 12.50 -3.99 -18.22
N MET A 173 12.90 -5.07 -18.87
CA MET A 173 14.23 -5.65 -18.71
C MET A 173 15.31 -4.71 -19.27
N GLN A 174 15.08 -4.12 -20.43
CA GLN A 174 15.96 -3.13 -21.04
C GLN A 174 16.12 -1.90 -20.13
N SER A 175 15.03 -1.32 -19.63
CA SER A 175 15.09 -0.18 -18.71
C SER A 175 15.86 -0.49 -17.43
N LYS A 176 15.77 -1.72 -16.90
CA LYS A 176 16.59 -2.14 -15.76
C LYS A 176 18.07 -2.23 -16.12
N ILE A 177 18.39 -2.79 -17.27
CA ILE A 177 19.77 -2.88 -17.77
C ILE A 177 20.34 -1.47 -17.96
N ASP A 178 19.59 -0.57 -18.58
CA ASP A 178 20.01 0.81 -18.82
C ASP A 178 20.22 1.56 -17.50
N SER A 179 19.31 1.40 -16.53
CA SER A 179 19.49 1.97 -15.19
C SER A 179 20.74 1.45 -14.48
N ILE A 180 21.08 0.16 -14.64
CA ILE A 180 22.31 -0.41 -14.07
C ILE A 180 23.54 0.13 -14.81
N LYS A 181 23.47 0.29 -16.13
CA LYS A 181 24.55 0.89 -16.93
C LYS A 181 24.79 2.34 -16.54
N GLU A 182 23.75 3.14 -16.40
CA GLU A 182 23.85 4.52 -15.93
C GLU A 182 24.48 4.59 -14.53
N GLU A 183 24.06 3.73 -13.61
CA GLU A 183 24.67 3.67 -12.27
C GLU A 183 26.15 3.25 -12.34
N LEU A 184 26.49 2.27 -13.17
CA LEU A 184 27.87 1.85 -13.41
C LEU A 184 28.73 2.98 -13.98
N HIS A 185 28.22 3.73 -14.95
CA HIS A 185 28.91 4.87 -15.55
C HIS A 185 29.06 6.05 -14.59
N SER A 186 28.12 6.22 -13.66
CA SER A 186 28.20 7.29 -12.65
C SER A 186 29.26 7.05 -11.58
N LYS A 187 29.77 5.82 -11.43
CA LYS A 187 30.76 5.45 -10.41
C LYS A 187 32.17 5.42 -11.01
N SER A 188 33.12 6.04 -10.31
CA SER A 188 34.52 6.12 -10.76
C SER A 188 35.21 4.76 -10.89
N ASN A 189 34.71 3.72 -10.19
CA ASN A 189 35.27 2.37 -10.25
C ASN A 189 34.14 1.31 -10.39
N PRO A 190 33.97 0.73 -11.60
CA PRO A 190 32.96 -0.31 -11.83
C PRO A 190 33.11 -1.54 -10.93
N LEU A 191 34.35 -1.86 -10.51
CA LEU A 191 34.61 -3.02 -9.65
C LEU A 191 34.04 -2.83 -8.25
N ASP A 192 34.02 -1.61 -7.72
CA ASP A 192 33.44 -1.34 -6.40
C ASP A 192 31.92 -1.43 -6.41
N TYR A 193 31.29 -1.09 -7.54
CA TYR A 193 29.87 -1.36 -7.75
C TYR A 193 29.59 -2.86 -7.79
N TRP A 194 30.32 -3.62 -8.60
CA TRP A 194 30.14 -5.07 -8.68
C TRP A 194 30.41 -5.77 -7.35
N ARG A 195 31.42 -5.33 -6.60
CA ARG A 195 31.65 -5.76 -5.22
C ARG A 195 30.45 -5.39 -4.35
N SER A 196 29.92 -4.17 -4.41
CA SER A 196 28.71 -3.82 -3.63
C SER A 196 27.46 -4.63 -3.99
N LEU A 197 27.35 -5.10 -5.23
CA LEU A 197 26.22 -5.88 -5.72
C LEU A 197 26.34 -7.37 -5.36
N LEU A 198 27.54 -7.94 -5.53
CA LEU A 198 27.86 -9.36 -5.29
C LEU A 198 28.17 -9.63 -3.82
N SER A 199 28.79 -8.68 -3.13
CA SER A 199 29.01 -8.67 -1.69
C SER A 199 27.82 -8.08 -0.93
N ARG A 200 26.59 -8.29 -1.42
CA ARG A 200 25.44 -8.37 -0.52
C ARG A 200 25.36 -9.82 -0.03
N PRO A 201 26.12 -10.23 1.01
CA PRO A 201 25.69 -11.39 1.77
C PRO A 201 24.26 -11.11 2.23
N PRO A 202 23.46 -12.16 2.56
CA PRO A 202 22.28 -11.94 3.38
C PRO A 202 22.76 -11.08 4.55
N GLN A 203 22.33 -9.82 4.61
CA GLN A 203 22.70 -8.95 5.71
C GLN A 203 22.02 -9.54 6.93
N HIS A 204 22.76 -10.38 7.63
CA HIS A 204 22.46 -10.79 8.99
C HIS A 204 22.77 -9.57 9.83
N TYR A 205 21.81 -8.66 9.87
CA TYR A 205 21.83 -7.57 10.82
C TYR A 205 21.74 -8.18 12.21
N SER A 206 22.61 -7.76 13.11
CA SER A 206 22.41 -8.05 14.53
C SER A 206 21.07 -7.43 14.99
N ASP A 207 20.54 -7.90 16.11
CA ASP A 207 19.30 -7.30 16.68
C ASP A 207 19.51 -5.81 17.00
N ASP A 208 20.74 -5.42 17.37
CA ASP A 208 21.12 -4.02 17.61
C ASP A 208 21.14 -3.20 16.31
N GLU A 209 21.73 -3.73 15.24
CA GLU A 209 21.74 -3.09 13.92
C GLU A 209 20.33 -2.94 13.34
N CYS A 210 19.48 -3.96 13.51
CA CYS A 210 18.06 -3.87 13.16
C CYS A 210 17.37 -2.73 13.92
N THR A 211 17.64 -2.63 15.22
CA THR A 211 17.07 -1.58 16.08
C THR A 211 17.52 -0.20 15.63
N ILE A 212 18.81 -0.03 15.29
CA ILE A 212 19.36 1.22 14.76
C ILE A 212 18.70 1.57 13.41
N LEU A 213 18.56 0.61 12.49
CA LEU A 213 17.93 0.86 11.19
C LEU A 213 16.45 1.22 11.33
N VAL A 214 15.71 0.54 12.20
CA VAL A 214 14.30 0.83 12.48
C VAL A 214 14.16 2.23 13.07
N ASN A 215 14.99 2.57 14.05
CA ASN A 215 14.98 3.89 14.68
C ASN A 215 15.40 4.99 13.70
N SER A 216 16.42 4.76 12.88
CA SER A 216 16.86 5.69 11.84
C SER A 216 15.76 5.95 10.81
N PHE A 217 15.10 4.88 10.34
CA PHE A 217 13.96 5.00 9.44
C PHE A 217 12.79 5.75 10.09
N ALA A 218 12.43 5.41 11.34
CA ALA A 218 11.36 6.08 12.08
C ALA A 218 11.67 7.57 12.27
N ASN A 219 12.90 7.92 12.67
CA ASN A 219 13.34 9.30 12.85
C ASN A 219 13.33 10.08 11.53
N HIS A 220 13.82 9.49 10.44
CA HIS A 220 13.75 10.11 9.11
C HIS A 220 12.29 10.34 8.70
N PHE A 221 11.39 9.39 8.95
CA PHE A 221 9.98 9.54 8.63
C PHE A 221 9.32 10.64 9.47
N ILE A 222 9.55 10.67 10.78
CA ILE A 222 9.05 11.72 11.70
C ILE A 222 9.58 13.09 11.27
N SER A 223 10.88 13.22 11.02
CA SER A 223 11.50 14.45 10.54
C SER A 223 10.86 14.92 9.23
N LYS A 224 10.63 14.01 8.29
CA LYS A 224 9.97 14.35 7.02
C LYS A 224 8.54 14.85 7.21
N ILE A 225 7.76 14.25 8.10
CA ILE A 225 6.40 14.71 8.44
C ILE A 225 6.46 16.10 9.09
N ASN A 226 7.37 16.31 10.05
CA ASN A 226 7.55 17.60 10.71
C ASN A 226 7.96 18.70 9.72
N ASN A 227 8.85 18.39 8.78
CA ASN A 227 9.25 19.34 7.73
C ASN A 227 8.07 19.71 6.82
N ILE A 228 7.18 18.76 6.50
CA ILE A 228 5.95 19.05 5.75
C ILE A 228 5.04 19.96 6.56
N HIS A 229 4.82 19.68 7.85
CA HIS A 229 4.02 20.55 8.73
C HIS A 229 4.59 21.96 8.83
N GLN A 230 5.90 22.08 9.00
CA GLN A 230 6.57 23.39 9.09
C GLN A 230 6.43 24.15 7.77
N SER A 231 6.64 23.48 6.63
CA SER A 231 6.46 24.10 5.30
C SER A 231 5.03 24.59 5.07
N ILE A 232 4.02 23.87 5.55
CA ILE A 232 2.62 24.31 5.49
C ILE A 232 2.43 25.56 6.36
N LYS A 233 2.93 25.53 7.59
CA LYS A 233 2.82 26.65 8.55
C LYS A 233 3.48 27.91 8.02
N ASP A 234 4.69 27.78 7.48
CA ASP A 234 5.44 28.90 6.89
C ASP A 234 4.66 29.48 5.70
N SER A 235 4.06 28.63 4.85
CA SER A 235 3.26 29.07 3.70
C SER A 235 2.02 29.86 4.13
N ILE A 236 1.32 29.41 5.19
CA ILE A 236 0.15 30.10 5.76
C ILE A 236 0.54 31.46 6.37
N GLU A 237 1.73 31.57 6.96
CA GLU A 237 2.19 32.84 7.55
C GLU A 237 2.66 33.85 6.48
N THR A 238 3.26 33.38 5.38
CA THR A 238 3.71 34.26 4.28
C THR A 238 2.60 34.74 3.38
N ASP A 239 1.66 33.85 3.04
CA ASP A 239 0.52 34.22 2.22
C ASP A 239 -0.53 34.81 3.18
N ASN A 240 -0.73 36.14 3.15
CA ASN A 240 -1.86 36.80 3.80
C ASN A 240 -3.18 36.35 3.14
N ILE A 241 -3.48 35.05 3.18
CA ILE A 241 -4.64 34.43 2.56
C ILE A 241 -5.85 35.01 3.28
N THR A 242 -6.53 35.91 2.57
CA THR A 242 -7.86 36.35 2.98
C THR A 242 -8.73 35.10 3.05
N PRO A 243 -9.33 34.77 4.20
CA PRO A 243 -10.07 33.53 4.36
C PRO A 243 -11.13 33.44 3.26
N PHE A 244 -11.03 32.39 2.44
CA PHE A 244 -11.93 32.16 1.32
C PHE A 244 -13.37 32.24 1.83
N LYS A 245 -14.18 33.14 1.23
CA LYS A 245 -15.62 33.17 1.49
C LYS A 245 -16.20 31.84 1.04
N HIS A 246 -16.45 30.95 2.00
CA HIS A 246 -17.13 29.69 1.76
C HIS A 246 -18.45 29.98 1.03
N ARG A 247 -18.55 29.45 -0.19
CA ARG A 247 -19.81 29.43 -0.93
C ARG A 247 -20.74 28.47 -0.19
N PRO A 248 -21.94 28.89 0.25
CA PRO A 248 -22.89 27.99 0.89
C PRO A 248 -23.30 26.93 -0.16
N GLN A 249 -22.87 25.68 0.05
CA GLN A 249 -23.28 24.55 -0.77
C GLN A 249 -24.48 23.86 -0.14
N SER A 250 -25.39 23.37 -1.00
CA SER A 250 -26.49 22.51 -0.61
C SER A 250 -25.93 21.22 -0.02
N THR A 251 -26.08 21.08 1.29
CA THR A 251 -25.74 19.88 2.04
C THR A 251 -26.52 18.67 1.49
N ASN A 252 -25.97 17.46 1.67
CA ASN A 252 -26.70 16.18 1.71
C ASN A 252 -26.56 15.17 0.55
N ILE A 253 -25.50 15.17 -0.28
CA ILE A 253 -25.22 13.95 -1.08
C ILE A 253 -24.49 12.90 -0.24
N PHE A 254 -23.62 13.33 0.69
CA PHE A 254 -22.85 12.41 1.54
C PHE A 254 -23.51 12.08 2.89
N ASP A 255 -24.49 12.87 3.34
CA ASP A 255 -25.27 12.56 4.55
C ASP A 255 -26.18 11.34 4.36
N ALA A 256 -26.35 10.86 3.12
CA ALA A 256 -27.08 9.64 2.81
C ALA A 256 -26.27 8.34 3.05
N PHE A 257 -24.98 8.43 3.37
CA PHE A 257 -24.20 7.23 3.68
C PHE A 257 -24.44 6.82 5.14
N PRO A 258 -24.94 5.59 5.40
CA PRO A 258 -25.10 5.11 6.76
C PRO A 258 -23.75 4.99 7.46
N ALA A 259 -23.72 5.29 8.76
CA ALA A 259 -22.53 5.09 9.59
C ALA A 259 -22.10 3.61 9.50
N VAL A 260 -20.84 3.37 9.12
CA VAL A 260 -20.29 2.02 8.95
C VAL A 260 -19.65 1.57 10.26
N SER A 261 -20.05 0.41 10.76
CA SER A 261 -19.47 -0.17 11.98
C SER A 261 -18.05 -0.69 11.75
N VAL A 262 -17.23 -0.70 12.81
CA VAL A 262 -15.88 -1.28 12.79
C VAL A 262 -15.90 -2.73 12.27
N SER A 263 -16.90 -3.52 12.66
CA SER A 263 -17.09 -4.88 12.19
C SER A 263 -17.34 -4.99 10.69
N GLU A 264 -18.09 -4.06 10.11
CA GLU A 264 -18.34 -4.02 8.65
C GLU A 264 -17.08 -3.64 7.89
N VAL A 265 -16.31 -2.68 8.40
CA VAL A 265 -15.00 -2.32 7.83
C VAL A 265 -14.06 -3.52 7.85
N LEU A 266 -13.96 -4.23 8.98
CA LEU A 266 -13.14 -5.44 9.11
C LEU A 266 -13.63 -6.57 8.19
N LYS A 267 -14.95 -6.77 8.09
CA LYS A 267 -15.56 -7.75 7.18
C LYS A 267 -15.26 -7.43 5.71
N LEU A 268 -15.40 -6.16 5.30
CA LEU A 268 -15.06 -5.71 3.96
C LEU A 268 -13.57 -5.97 3.66
N ILE A 269 -12.68 -5.56 4.57
CA ILE A 269 -11.24 -5.74 4.44
C ILE A 269 -10.86 -7.23 4.33
N SER A 270 -11.46 -8.08 5.15
CA SER A 270 -11.21 -9.54 5.12
C SER A 270 -11.73 -10.19 3.83
N SER A 271 -12.84 -9.70 3.28
CA SER A 271 -13.45 -10.18 2.04
C SER A 271 -12.71 -9.76 0.76
N LEU A 272 -11.85 -8.73 0.83
CA LEU A 272 -11.04 -8.32 -0.30
C LEU A 272 -10.07 -9.44 -0.66
N ALA A 273 -10.31 -10.05 -1.82
CA ALA A 273 -9.43 -11.06 -2.39
C ALA A 273 -8.00 -10.52 -2.46
N ASN A 274 -7.03 -11.34 -2.05
CA ASN A 274 -5.62 -11.00 -2.19
C ASN A 274 -5.30 -10.92 -3.68
N LYS A 275 -5.32 -9.70 -4.23
CA LYS A 275 -5.03 -9.49 -5.64
C LYS A 275 -3.58 -9.88 -5.93
N THR A 276 -3.36 -10.42 -7.13
CA THR A 276 -2.08 -10.98 -7.58
C THR A 276 -1.03 -9.93 -7.96
N SER A 277 -1.38 -8.63 -7.92
CA SER A 277 -0.47 -7.52 -8.20
C SER A 277 0.38 -7.22 -6.95
N PRO A 278 1.72 -7.21 -7.03
CA PRO A 278 2.60 -6.90 -5.89
C PRO A 278 2.32 -5.53 -5.25
N LEU A 279 1.94 -4.54 -6.06
CA LEU A 279 1.65 -3.17 -5.62
C LEU A 279 0.30 -3.10 -4.90
N GLU A 280 -0.73 -3.75 -5.44
CA GLU A 280 -2.03 -3.86 -4.76
C GLU A 280 -1.90 -4.70 -3.50
N PHE A 281 -1.08 -5.75 -3.49
CA PHE A 281 -0.81 -6.57 -2.31
C PHE A 281 -0.18 -5.74 -1.18
N CYS A 282 0.86 -4.93 -1.46
CA CYS A 282 1.47 -4.08 -0.44
C CYS A 282 0.46 -3.08 0.13
N LEU A 283 -0.31 -2.40 -0.72
CA LEU A 283 -1.34 -1.45 -0.27
C LEU A 283 -2.40 -2.15 0.57
N LEU A 284 -2.95 -3.27 0.10
CA LEU A 284 -3.96 -4.04 0.83
C LEU A 284 -3.40 -4.61 2.14
N PHE A 285 -2.13 -5.00 2.17
CA PHE A 285 -1.43 -5.48 3.36
C PHE A 285 -1.19 -4.34 4.36
N PHE A 286 -0.74 -3.17 3.92
CA PHE A 286 -0.58 -2.01 4.78
C PHE A 286 -1.93 -1.53 5.30
N SER A 287 -2.96 -1.43 4.46
CA SER A 287 -4.32 -1.11 4.90
C SER A 287 -4.85 -2.13 5.89
N LYS A 288 -4.66 -3.44 5.65
CA LYS A 288 -5.05 -4.52 6.57
C LYS A 288 -4.39 -4.39 7.93
N ASN A 289 -3.06 -4.26 7.97
CA ASN A 289 -2.33 -4.22 9.25
C ASN A 289 -2.48 -2.87 9.97
N PHE A 290 -2.47 -1.76 9.24
CA PHE A 290 -2.65 -0.43 9.81
C PHE A 290 -4.05 -0.28 10.42
N LEU A 291 -5.10 -0.62 9.67
CA LEU A 291 -6.47 -0.55 10.18
C LEU A 291 -6.71 -1.55 11.32
N HIS A 292 -6.13 -2.75 11.26
CA HIS A 292 -6.23 -3.70 12.37
C HIS A 292 -5.54 -3.19 13.64
N SER A 293 -4.41 -2.48 13.53
CA SER A 293 -3.71 -1.90 14.68
C SER A 293 -4.38 -0.64 15.24
N LEU A 294 -5.20 0.04 14.44
CA LEU A 294 -5.89 1.27 14.82
C LEU A 294 -7.28 0.98 15.44
N LEU A 295 -7.84 -0.19 15.14
CA LEU A 295 -9.13 -0.67 15.61
C LEU A 295 -9.05 -1.58 16.85
N GLN A 296 -7.84 -1.89 17.33
CA GLN A 296 -7.57 -2.57 18.61
C GLN A 296 -7.17 -1.55 19.67
#